data_AF-A0A5N5HF89-F1
#
_entry.id   AF-A0A5N5HF89-F1
#
_cell.length_a   1.000
_cell.length_b   1.000
_cell.length_c   1.000
_cell.angle_alpha   90.00
_cell.angle_beta   90.00
_cell.angle_gamma   90.00
#
_symmetry.space_group_name_H-M   'P 1'
#
loop_
_entity.id
_entity.type
_entity.pdbx_description
1 polymer ?
#
loop_
_entity_poly.entity_id
_entity_poly.type
_entity_poly.pdbx_seq_one_letter_code
_entity_poly.pdbx_strand_id
1 'polypeptide(L)'
;MTTKFFSFILLLLLLNSTFIAVCARPLNIMKYRSSGFGATEGFFDGLSLGAIKQSGPSPGEGHKFTNKQTLGGIKNSGPSPGTGNTFTNVETLGGIKDSGPSPGTGNKFTNVETLGGIKDSGPSPGTGNKFTNVEALGGIKNSGPSPGTGNKFTNVETLGGIKDSGPSPGTGNKFTNVGTLGGIKDSGPSPGTGNKFTDNTHQ
;
A
#
# COMPACT_ATOMS: atom_id res chain seq x y z
N MET A 1 13.52 -7.08 4.78
CA MET A 1 13.91 -5.74 5.29
C MET A 1 15.17 -5.24 4.60
N THR A 2 15.01 -4.36 3.61
CA THR A 2 16.13 -3.84 2.81
C THR A 2 16.95 -2.80 3.57
N THR A 3 18.23 -2.60 3.20
CA THR A 3 19.09 -1.55 3.78
C THR A 3 18.52 -0.15 3.59
N LYS A 4 17.71 0.06 2.55
CA LYS A 4 17.01 1.31 2.27
C LYS A 4 15.90 1.58 3.29
N PHE A 5 15.12 0.57 3.66
CA PHE A 5 14.11 0.69 4.71
C PHE A 5 14.71 1.04 6.07
N PHE A 6 15.79 0.37 6.47
CA PHE A 6 16.51 0.70 7.69
C PHE A 6 17.08 2.12 7.64
N SER A 7 17.60 2.54 6.48
CA SER A 7 18.07 3.91 6.28
C SER A 7 16.93 4.92 6.39
N PHE A 8 15.72 4.58 5.93
CA PHE A 8 14.53 5.43 6.04
C PHE A 8 14.03 5.56 7.49
N ILE A 9 14.00 4.45 8.23
CA ILE A 9 13.72 4.45 9.68
C ILE A 9 14.80 5.26 10.42
N LEU A 10 16.08 5.05 10.11
CA LEU A 10 17.19 5.76 10.73
C LEU A 10 17.12 7.27 10.44
N LEU A 11 16.85 7.66 9.19
CA LEU A 11 16.63 9.05 8.79
C LEU A 11 15.47 9.67 9.58
N LEU A 12 14.37 8.94 9.75
CA LEU A 12 13.24 9.39 10.57
C LEU A 12 13.64 9.56 12.04
N LEU A 13 14.38 8.62 12.63
CA LEU A 13 14.89 8.76 14.00
C LEU A 13 15.79 9.99 14.15
N LEU A 14 16.66 10.27 13.17
CA LEU A 14 17.46 11.49 13.13
C LEU A 14 16.60 12.76 13.04
N LEU A 15 15.60 12.79 12.15
CA LEU A 15 14.69 13.93 11.99
C LEU A 15 13.84 14.18 13.24
N ASN A 16 13.42 13.13 13.95
CA ASN A 16 12.72 13.29 15.22
C ASN A 16 13.65 13.78 16.34
N SER A 17 14.90 13.31 16.37
CA SER A 17 15.89 13.79 17.34
C SER A 17 16.18 15.28 17.16
N THR A 18 16.25 15.77 15.92
CA THR A 18 16.44 17.20 15.65
C THR A 18 15.18 18.01 15.95
N PHE A 19 13.98 17.44 15.74
CA PHE A 19 12.72 18.09 16.15
C PHE A 19 12.60 18.26 17.66
N ILE A 20 12.99 17.25 18.44
CA ILE A 20 13.03 17.33 19.91
C ILE A 20 14.07 18.36 20.39
N ALA A 21 15.20 18.50 19.68
CA ALA A 21 16.18 19.55 19.97
C ALA A 21 15.70 20.97 19.60
N VAL A 22 14.71 21.10 18.70
CA VAL A 22 14.10 22.36 18.26
C VAL A 22 12.90 22.77 19.15
N CYS A 23 12.58 22.01 20.21
CA CYS A 23 11.47 22.28 21.15
C CYS A 23 11.53 23.62 21.93
N ALA A 24 12.46 24.53 21.62
CA ALA A 24 12.46 25.90 22.13
C ALA A 24 11.90 26.96 21.15
N ARG A 25 11.53 26.59 19.90
CA ARG A 25 10.96 27.56 18.94
C ARG A 25 9.80 26.92 18.17
N PRO A 26 8.56 27.41 18.30
CA PRO A 26 7.45 26.91 17.51
C PRO A 26 7.73 27.21 16.03
N LEU A 27 7.60 26.18 15.19
CA LEU A 27 7.61 26.31 13.74
C LEU A 27 6.46 27.22 13.32
N ASN A 28 6.77 28.51 13.21
CA ASN A 28 5.84 29.49 12.70
C ASN A 28 5.58 29.17 11.23
N ILE A 29 4.30 28.96 10.92
CA ILE A 29 3.77 28.75 9.57
C ILE A 29 4.35 29.82 8.63
N MET A 30 5.34 29.42 7.85
CA MET A 30 5.89 30.28 6.81
C MET A 30 4.88 30.30 5.67
N LYS A 31 4.09 31.39 5.65
CA LYS A 31 3.31 31.82 4.50
C LYS A 31 4.19 31.74 3.25
N TYR A 32 3.70 31.04 2.23
CA TYR A 32 4.33 30.87 0.92
C TYR A 32 4.84 32.23 0.41
N ARG A 33 6.17 32.40 0.40
CA ARG A 33 6.82 33.49 -0.32
C ARG A 33 7.91 32.85 -1.17
N SER A 34 7.68 32.91 -2.47
CA SER A 34 8.68 32.61 -3.49
C SER A 34 9.94 33.43 -3.20
N SER A 35 11.03 32.77 -2.84
CA SER A 35 12.37 33.34 -2.83
C SER A 35 13.39 32.22 -2.84
N GLY A 36 14.18 32.18 -3.90
CA GLY A 36 15.10 31.11 -4.24
C GLY A 36 16.11 30.78 -3.16
N PHE A 37 16.32 29.48 -2.96
CA PHE A 37 17.46 28.93 -2.25
C PHE A 37 17.99 27.76 -3.09
N GLY A 38 18.99 28.05 -3.93
CA GLY A 38 19.69 27.06 -4.71
C GLY A 38 20.54 26.19 -3.79
N ALA A 39 20.14 24.92 -3.66
CA ALA A 39 20.88 23.74 -3.20
C ALA A 39 19.94 22.71 -2.52
N THR A 40 18.79 22.39 -3.13
CA THR A 40 17.96 21.23 -2.73
C THR A 40 17.28 20.59 -3.94
N GLU A 41 17.95 20.58 -5.10
CA GLU A 41 17.45 19.91 -6.29
C GLU A 41 17.70 18.40 -6.18
N GLY A 42 16.74 17.67 -5.61
CA GLY A 42 16.70 16.21 -5.71
C GLY A 42 16.25 15.44 -4.47
N PHE A 43 16.39 15.99 -3.26
CA PHE A 43 16.07 15.22 -2.04
C PHE A 43 14.56 15.13 -1.76
N PHE A 44 13.79 16.16 -2.12
CA PHE A 44 12.35 16.24 -1.85
C PHE A 44 11.46 15.82 -3.02
N ASP A 45 12.03 15.52 -4.19
CA ASP A 45 11.25 15.24 -5.41
C ASP A 45 10.44 13.91 -5.32
N GLY A 46 10.90 13.00 -4.46
CA GLY A 46 10.22 11.75 -4.11
C GLY A 46 9.52 11.74 -2.74
N LEU A 47 9.84 12.69 -1.85
CA LEU A 47 9.43 12.68 -0.44
C LEU A 47 8.18 13.56 -0.22
N SER A 48 7.03 12.92 -0.08
CA SER A 48 5.79 13.60 0.32
C SER A 48 5.61 13.57 1.84
N LEU A 49 5.65 14.74 2.47
CA LEU A 49 5.27 14.93 3.88
C LEU A 49 3.80 14.52 4.15
N GLY A 50 2.96 14.56 3.12
CA GLY A 50 1.55 14.16 3.17
C GLY A 50 1.28 12.78 2.60
N ALA A 51 0.12 12.21 2.96
CA ALA A 51 -0.38 10.95 2.41
C ALA A 51 -0.64 11.01 0.91
N ILE A 52 -0.36 9.92 0.18
CA ILE A 52 -0.78 9.78 -1.22
C ILE A 52 -2.28 9.53 -1.23
N LYS A 53 -3.06 10.51 -1.68
CA LYS A 53 -4.52 10.42 -1.81
C LYS A 53 -4.91 10.61 -3.26
N GLN A 54 -5.32 9.55 -3.95
CA GLN A 54 -5.60 9.61 -5.39
C GLN A 54 -6.80 8.76 -5.77
N SER A 55 -7.63 9.26 -6.67
CA SER A 55 -8.68 8.49 -7.34
C SER A 55 -8.32 8.38 -8.81
N GLY A 56 -8.52 7.20 -9.40
CA GLY A 56 -8.28 6.99 -10.83
C GLY A 56 -9.28 7.78 -11.70
N PRO A 57 -8.96 7.97 -12.99
CA PRO A 57 -9.87 8.60 -13.94
C PRO A 57 -11.20 7.84 -14.09
N SER A 58 -12.21 8.51 -14.64
CA SER A 58 -13.55 7.96 -14.81
C SER A 58 -14.10 8.29 -16.20
N PRO A 59 -14.00 7.39 -17.20
CA PRO A 59 -13.27 6.10 -17.27
C PRO A 59 -11.77 6.26 -17.57
N GLY A 60 -10.97 5.19 -17.44
CA GLY A 60 -9.65 5.13 -18.07
C GLY A 60 -8.60 4.27 -17.38
N GLU A 61 -7.33 4.54 -17.70
CA GLU A 61 -6.17 3.87 -17.12
C GLU A 61 -5.71 4.61 -15.85
N GLY A 62 -5.46 3.86 -14.79
CA GLY A 62 -5.01 4.39 -13.51
C GLY A 62 -3.63 5.06 -13.58
N HIS A 63 -3.35 5.86 -12.55
CA HIS A 63 -2.08 6.57 -12.43
C HIS A 63 -0.92 5.61 -12.13
N LYS A 64 0.28 6.02 -12.52
CA LYS A 64 1.53 5.28 -12.26
C LYS A 64 2.39 6.08 -11.28
N PHE A 65 2.77 5.45 -10.18
CA PHE A 65 3.65 6.01 -9.15
C PHE A 65 4.91 5.17 -9.06
N THR A 66 6.06 5.81 -9.22
CA THR A 66 7.37 5.16 -9.17
C THR A 66 8.24 5.91 -8.17
N ASN A 67 8.96 5.16 -7.33
CA ASN A 67 9.95 5.70 -6.39
C ASN A 67 9.37 6.80 -5.50
N LYS A 68 8.37 6.44 -4.69
CA LYS A 68 7.67 7.37 -3.80
C LYS A 68 7.93 7.03 -2.34
N GLN A 69 8.35 8.03 -1.57
CA GLN A 69 8.43 7.97 -0.13
C GLN A 69 7.41 8.91 0.49
N THR A 70 6.61 8.43 1.44
CA THR A 70 5.65 9.28 2.15
C THR A 70 5.66 9.05 3.64
N LEU A 71 5.60 10.14 4.41
CA LEU A 71 5.42 10.07 5.85
C LEU A 71 3.96 9.75 6.22
N GLY A 72 3.01 10.01 5.31
CA GLY A 72 1.62 9.60 5.46
C GLY A 72 1.40 8.17 4.96
N GLY A 73 0.14 7.73 4.96
CA GLY A 73 -0.28 6.48 4.32
C GLY A 73 -0.62 6.65 2.84
N ILE A 74 -0.96 5.54 2.18
CA ILE A 74 -1.55 5.55 0.83
C ILE A 74 -3.04 5.33 0.98
N LYS A 75 -3.84 6.18 0.35
CA LYS A 75 -5.28 5.98 0.18
C LYS A 75 -5.60 6.19 -1.29
N ASN A 76 -5.83 5.10 -2.01
CA ASN A 76 -6.16 5.21 -3.42
C ASN A 76 -7.56 4.65 -3.73
N SER A 77 -8.03 4.96 -4.93
CA SER A 77 -9.15 4.27 -5.56
C SER A 77 -8.86 4.14 -7.05
N GLY A 78 -9.15 2.97 -7.63
CA GLY A 78 -8.96 2.72 -9.05
C GLY A 78 -9.98 3.48 -9.93
N PRO A 79 -9.80 3.48 -11.25
CA PRO A 79 -10.77 4.05 -12.20
C PRO A 79 -12.19 3.50 -12.09
N SER A 80 -13.14 4.25 -12.65
CA SER A 80 -14.55 3.84 -12.68
C SER A 80 -15.18 4.12 -14.04
N PRO A 81 -15.21 3.14 -14.97
CA PRO A 81 -14.49 1.86 -15.01
C PRO A 81 -13.05 2.01 -15.52
N GLY A 82 -12.24 0.95 -15.38
CA GLY A 82 -10.97 0.83 -16.10
C GLY A 82 -9.89 -0.02 -15.42
N THR A 83 -8.64 0.25 -15.74
CA THR A 83 -7.48 -0.48 -15.20
C THR A 83 -6.90 0.27 -14.01
N GLY A 84 -6.61 -0.45 -12.93
CA GLY A 84 -6.15 0.11 -11.67
C GLY A 84 -4.84 0.87 -11.75
N ASN A 85 -4.58 1.63 -10.70
CA ASN A 85 -3.34 2.36 -10.50
C ASN A 85 -2.15 1.40 -10.32
N THR A 86 -0.95 1.83 -10.73
CA THR A 86 0.29 1.08 -10.54
C THR A 86 1.23 1.82 -9.58
N PHE A 87 1.76 1.11 -8.60
CA PHE A 87 2.73 1.58 -7.61
C PHE A 87 3.97 0.69 -7.66
N THR A 88 5.13 1.31 -7.84
CA THR A 88 6.43 0.63 -7.92
C THR A 88 7.42 1.32 -7.00
N ASN A 89 8.08 0.56 -6.12
CA ASN A 89 9.05 1.08 -5.15
C ASN A 89 8.42 2.18 -4.29
N VAL A 90 7.51 1.78 -3.40
CA VAL A 90 6.82 2.73 -2.52
C VAL A 90 7.12 2.40 -1.07
N GLU A 91 7.58 3.43 -0.36
CA GLU A 91 7.91 3.38 1.06
C GLU A 91 6.97 4.34 1.80
N THR A 92 6.28 3.86 2.83
CA THR A 92 5.29 4.65 3.56
C THR A 92 5.30 4.37 5.06
N LEU A 93 5.27 5.42 5.88
CA LEU A 93 5.14 5.23 7.33
C LEU A 93 3.70 4.91 7.75
N GLY A 94 2.72 5.36 6.97
CA GLY A 94 1.32 5.06 7.22
C GLY A 94 0.88 3.73 6.59
N GLY A 95 -0.35 3.32 6.90
CA GLY A 95 -0.96 2.16 6.26
C GLY A 95 -1.40 2.44 4.82
N ILE A 96 -1.67 1.36 4.10
CA ILE A 96 -2.19 1.40 2.73
C ILE A 96 -3.67 1.06 2.79
N LYS A 97 -4.50 1.91 2.21
CA LYS A 97 -5.92 1.67 1.97
C LYS A 97 -6.17 1.70 0.48
N ASP A 98 -6.33 0.52 -0.10
CA ASP A 98 -6.52 0.32 -1.52
C ASP A 98 -7.97 -0.02 -1.84
N SER A 99 -8.47 0.53 -2.95
CA SER A 99 -9.76 0.14 -3.50
C SER A 99 -9.62 0.02 -5.01
N GLY A 100 -9.90 -1.16 -5.55
CA GLY A 100 -9.81 -1.45 -6.98
C GLY A 100 -10.85 -0.69 -7.82
N PRO A 101 -10.75 -0.74 -9.15
CA PRO A 101 -11.73 -0.15 -10.06
C PRO A 101 -13.16 -0.63 -9.88
N SER A 102 -14.12 0.13 -10.42
CA SER A 102 -15.53 -0.23 -10.38
C SER A 102 -16.24 0.06 -11.70
N PRO A 103 -16.44 -0.94 -12.59
CA PRO A 103 -15.73 -2.23 -12.69
C PRO A 103 -14.31 -2.10 -13.27
N GLY A 104 -13.53 -3.19 -13.18
CA GLY A 104 -12.30 -3.30 -13.98
C GLY A 104 -11.20 -4.22 -13.45
N THR A 105 -9.96 -3.94 -13.82
CA THR A 105 -8.79 -4.71 -13.39
C THR A 105 -8.11 -4.01 -12.23
N GLY A 106 -7.80 -4.74 -11.16
CA GLY A 106 -7.31 -4.21 -9.90
C GLY A 106 -6.01 -3.42 -9.99
N ASN A 107 -5.74 -2.69 -8.91
CA ASN A 107 -4.51 -1.93 -8.71
C ASN A 107 -3.30 -2.89 -8.59
N LYS A 108 -2.11 -2.39 -8.94
CA LYS A 108 -0.86 -3.15 -8.89
C LYS A 108 0.15 -2.46 -7.97
N PHE A 109 0.69 -3.22 -7.03
CA PHE A 109 1.75 -2.81 -6.12
C PHE A 109 2.94 -3.73 -6.27
N THR A 110 4.13 -3.14 -6.44
CA THR A 110 5.39 -3.87 -6.58
C THR A 110 6.44 -3.19 -5.71
N ASN A 111 7.12 -3.97 -4.85
CA ASN A 111 8.12 -3.48 -3.90
C ASN A 111 7.54 -2.40 -2.99
N VAL A 112 6.70 -2.85 -2.06
CA VAL A 112 6.04 -1.98 -1.07
C VAL A 112 6.63 -2.24 0.29
N GLU A 113 7.06 -1.18 0.95
CA GLU A 113 7.49 -1.21 2.34
C GLU A 113 6.61 -0.25 3.15
N THR A 114 5.95 -0.76 4.19
CA THR A 114 5.06 0.04 5.04
C THR A 114 5.22 -0.27 6.53
N LEU A 115 5.23 0.76 7.38
CA LEU A 115 5.12 0.55 8.82
C LEU A 115 3.68 0.30 9.28
N GLY A 116 2.69 0.62 8.44
CA GLY A 116 1.29 0.40 8.72
C GLY A 116 0.79 -0.97 8.28
N GLY A 117 -0.52 -1.17 8.44
CA GLY A 117 -1.22 -2.31 7.86
C GLY A 117 -1.73 -2.00 6.45
N ILE A 118 -2.09 -3.06 5.73
CA ILE A 118 -2.69 -2.96 4.39
C ILE A 118 -4.17 -3.33 4.50
N LYS A 119 -5.03 -2.43 4.03
CA LYS A 119 -6.46 -2.68 3.86
C LYS A 119 -6.78 -2.65 2.37
N ASP A 120 -6.96 -3.82 1.80
CA ASP A 120 -7.21 -4.03 0.38
C ASP A 120 -8.67 -4.37 0.11
N SER A 121 -9.21 -3.84 -0.97
CA SER A 121 -10.57 -4.13 -1.46
C SER A 121 -10.53 -4.20 -2.97
N GLY A 122 -10.81 -5.39 -3.51
CA GLY A 122 -10.76 -5.67 -4.94
C GLY A 122 -11.84 -4.92 -5.74
N PRO A 123 -11.78 -4.98 -7.08
CA PRO A 123 -12.78 -4.34 -7.94
C PRO A 123 -14.22 -4.80 -7.74
N SER A 124 -15.18 -4.00 -8.21
CA SER A 124 -16.60 -4.33 -8.12
C SER A 124 -17.35 -4.01 -9.42
N PRO A 125 -17.61 -5.01 -10.29
CA PRO A 125 -16.94 -6.31 -10.43
C PRO A 125 -15.56 -6.22 -11.08
N GLY A 126 -14.79 -7.32 -11.05
CA GLY A 126 -13.60 -7.42 -11.90
C GLY A 126 -12.50 -8.38 -11.47
N THR A 127 -11.27 -8.11 -11.92
CA THR A 127 -10.09 -8.90 -11.55
C THR A 127 -9.37 -8.24 -10.39
N GLY A 128 -9.04 -8.99 -9.35
CA GLY A 128 -8.50 -8.50 -8.09
C GLY A 128 -7.19 -7.72 -8.20
N ASN A 129 -6.89 -7.00 -7.13
CA ASN A 129 -5.65 -6.25 -6.97
C ASN A 129 -4.45 -7.20 -6.87
N LYS A 130 -3.26 -6.70 -7.22
CA LYS A 130 -2.01 -7.46 -7.17
C LYS A 130 -0.97 -6.75 -6.30
N PHE A 131 -0.45 -7.48 -5.33
CA PHE A 131 0.67 -7.09 -4.47
C PHE A 131 1.83 -8.06 -4.68
N THR A 132 3.02 -7.52 -4.91
CA THR A 132 4.25 -8.29 -5.11
C THR A 132 5.39 -7.66 -4.34
N ASN A 133 6.12 -8.47 -3.57
CA ASN A 133 7.21 -8.01 -2.69
C ASN A 133 6.72 -6.93 -1.72
N VAL A 134 5.99 -7.37 -0.71
CA VAL A 134 5.43 -6.50 0.33
C VAL A 134 6.11 -6.79 1.65
N GLU A 135 6.60 -5.75 2.30
CA GLU A 135 7.02 -5.79 3.69
C GLU A 135 6.12 -4.83 4.49
N ALA A 136 5.39 -5.34 5.47
CA ALA A 136 4.44 -4.56 6.26
C ALA A 136 4.56 -4.86 7.75
N LEU A 137 4.84 -3.86 8.60
CA LEU A 137 4.84 -4.12 10.05
C LEU A 137 3.43 -4.35 10.59
N GLY A 138 2.41 -3.72 10.01
CA GLY A 138 1.02 -3.97 10.35
C GLY A 138 0.43 -5.16 9.59
N GLY A 139 -0.71 -5.66 10.07
CA GLY A 139 -1.42 -6.79 9.44
C GLY A 139 -2.11 -6.42 8.12
N ILE A 140 -2.58 -7.45 7.42
CA ILE A 140 -3.26 -7.33 6.13
C ILE A 140 -4.74 -7.66 6.31
N LYS A 141 -5.62 -6.77 5.87
CA LYS A 141 -7.05 -7.03 5.73
C LYS A 141 -7.40 -6.97 4.27
N ASN A 142 -7.69 -8.13 3.68
CA ASN A 142 -8.01 -8.28 2.28
C ASN A 142 -9.50 -8.60 2.09
N SER A 143 -10.09 -8.03 1.04
CA SER A 143 -11.45 -8.35 0.60
C SER A 143 -11.45 -8.43 -0.92
N GLY A 144 -11.77 -9.61 -1.46
CA GLY A 144 -11.76 -9.88 -2.89
C GLY A 144 -12.87 -9.15 -3.65
N PRO A 145 -12.87 -9.21 -4.99
CA PRO A 145 -13.88 -8.56 -5.82
C PRO A 145 -15.32 -9.03 -5.60
N SER A 146 -16.28 -8.23 -6.06
CA SER A 146 -17.70 -8.56 -5.92
C SER A 146 -18.50 -8.21 -7.19
N PRO A 147 -18.81 -9.18 -8.06
CA PRO A 147 -18.15 -10.47 -8.29
C PRO A 147 -16.76 -10.35 -8.93
N GLY A 148 -15.98 -11.45 -8.93
CA GLY A 148 -14.79 -11.50 -9.77
C GLY A 148 -13.72 -12.53 -9.43
N THR A 149 -12.52 -12.29 -9.96
CA THR A 149 -11.32 -13.10 -9.63
C THR A 149 -10.59 -12.44 -8.47
N GLY A 150 -10.23 -13.21 -7.44
CA GLY A 150 -9.64 -12.72 -6.19
C GLY A 150 -8.34 -11.95 -6.35
N ASN A 151 -7.99 -11.24 -5.28
CA ASN A 151 -6.74 -10.48 -5.17
C ASN A 151 -5.55 -11.45 -5.08
N LYS A 152 -4.38 -10.98 -5.51
CA LYS A 152 -3.14 -11.78 -5.52
C LYS A 152 -2.05 -11.11 -4.69
N PHE A 153 -1.51 -11.85 -3.74
CA PHE A 153 -0.37 -11.49 -2.91
C PHE A 153 0.77 -12.47 -3.16
N THR A 154 1.97 -11.96 -3.45
CA THR A 154 3.16 -12.76 -3.72
C THR A 154 4.36 -12.16 -3.02
N ASN A 155 5.14 -12.98 -2.31
CA ASN A 155 6.30 -12.55 -1.52
C ASN A 155 5.88 -11.46 -0.53
N VAL A 156 5.14 -11.86 0.51
CA VAL A 156 4.64 -10.94 1.53
C VAL A 156 5.24 -11.31 2.86
N GLU A 157 5.84 -10.34 3.52
CA GLU A 157 6.28 -10.43 4.91
C GLU A 157 5.48 -9.44 5.73
N THR A 158 4.80 -9.92 6.78
CA THR A 158 4.08 -9.04 7.70
C THR A 158 4.22 -9.47 9.15
N LEU A 159 4.43 -8.52 10.06
CA LEU A 159 4.46 -8.85 11.49
C LEU A 159 3.04 -9.00 12.08
N GLY A 160 2.02 -8.46 11.41
CA GLY A 160 0.63 -8.57 11.86
C GLY A 160 -0.10 -9.73 11.18
N GLY A 161 -1.25 -10.10 11.75
CA GLY A 161 -2.09 -11.16 11.19
C GLY A 161 -2.74 -10.79 9.85
N ILE A 162 -3.16 -11.80 9.11
CA ILE A 162 -3.86 -11.65 7.82
C ILE A 162 -5.32 -12.02 8.00
N LYS A 163 -6.22 -11.12 7.60
CA LYS A 163 -7.66 -11.37 7.52
C LYS A 163 -8.05 -11.35 6.06
N ASP A 164 -8.35 -12.51 5.51
CA ASP A 164 -8.74 -12.69 4.12
C ASP A 164 -10.24 -12.94 3.99
N SER A 165 -10.86 -12.30 3.01
CA SER A 165 -12.25 -12.52 2.63
C SER A 165 -12.33 -12.62 1.12
N GLY A 166 -12.76 -13.79 0.63
CA GLY A 166 -12.83 -14.11 -0.79
C GLY A 166 -13.89 -13.30 -1.54
N PRO A 167 -13.89 -13.37 -2.87
CA PRO A 167 -14.90 -12.73 -3.70
C PRO A 167 -16.34 -13.18 -3.46
N SER A 168 -17.33 -12.41 -3.90
CA SER A 168 -18.73 -12.78 -3.75
C SER A 168 -19.58 -12.36 -4.96
N PRO A 169 -19.97 -13.28 -5.85
CA PRO A 169 -19.37 -14.60 -6.16
C PRO A 169 -17.98 -14.50 -6.81
N GLY A 170 -17.24 -15.62 -6.88
CA GLY A 170 -16.04 -15.63 -7.74
C GLY A 170 -14.97 -16.70 -7.47
N THR A 171 -13.78 -16.46 -8.03
CA THR A 171 -12.59 -17.28 -7.75
C THR A 171 -11.81 -16.65 -6.60
N GLY A 172 -11.43 -17.43 -5.59
CA GLY A 172 -10.78 -16.97 -4.37
C GLY A 172 -9.48 -16.18 -4.56
N ASN A 173 -9.10 -15.48 -3.50
CA ASN A 173 -7.84 -14.77 -3.39
C ASN A 173 -6.66 -15.76 -3.40
N LYS A 174 -5.50 -15.31 -3.86
CA LYS A 174 -4.29 -16.12 -3.92
C LYS A 174 -3.15 -15.46 -3.13
N PHE A 175 -2.62 -16.18 -2.16
CA PHE A 175 -1.42 -15.84 -1.42
C PHE A 175 -0.33 -16.85 -1.77
N THR A 176 0.87 -16.38 -2.06
CA THR A 176 2.02 -17.22 -2.41
C THR A 176 3.28 -16.67 -1.76
N ASN A 177 4.06 -17.51 -1.09
CA ASN A 177 5.25 -17.11 -0.34
C ASN A 177 4.93 -15.97 0.64
N VAL A 178 4.14 -16.28 1.67
CA VAL A 178 3.76 -15.29 2.70
C VAL A 178 4.26 -15.72 4.05
N GLY A 179 5.12 -14.91 4.66
CA GLY A 179 5.50 -14.99 6.05
C GLY A 179 4.65 -14.04 6.89
N THR A 180 4.02 -14.55 7.94
CA THR A 180 3.44 -13.67 8.99
C THR A 180 3.73 -14.19 10.38
N LEU A 181 3.98 -13.26 11.32
CA LEU A 181 4.08 -13.57 12.75
C LEU A 181 2.72 -13.53 13.47
N GLY A 182 1.66 -13.14 12.76
CA GLY A 182 0.30 -13.21 13.26
C GLY A 182 -0.46 -14.38 12.63
N GLY A 183 -1.63 -14.70 13.19
CA GLY A 183 -2.52 -15.71 12.60
C GLY A 183 -3.15 -15.26 11.29
N ILE A 184 -3.49 -16.23 10.43
CA ILE A 184 -4.36 -16.03 9.27
C ILE A 184 -5.80 -16.42 9.63
N LYS A 185 -6.74 -15.52 9.35
CA LYS A 185 -8.17 -15.78 9.35
C LYS A 185 -8.67 -15.70 7.92
N ASP A 186 -9.15 -16.82 7.41
CA ASP A 186 -9.62 -16.94 6.04
C ASP A 186 -11.15 -17.14 6.01
N SER A 187 -11.81 -16.44 5.10
CA SER A 187 -13.22 -16.62 4.76
C SER A 187 -13.30 -16.72 3.25
N GLY A 188 -13.51 -17.92 2.73
CA GLY A 188 -13.58 -18.19 1.29
C GLY A 188 -14.72 -17.43 0.58
N PRO A 189 -14.68 -17.38 -0.76
CA PRO A 189 -15.76 -16.80 -1.55
C PRO A 189 -17.10 -17.51 -1.35
N SER A 190 -18.19 -16.77 -1.57
CA SER A 190 -19.55 -17.27 -1.42
C SER A 190 -20.49 -16.71 -2.49
N PRO A 191 -20.95 -17.52 -3.47
CA PRO A 191 -20.44 -18.82 -3.92
C PRO A 191 -19.11 -18.69 -4.68
N GLY A 192 -18.31 -19.76 -4.78
CA GLY A 192 -17.08 -19.70 -5.56
C GLY A 192 -16.02 -20.76 -5.27
N THR A 193 -14.90 -20.68 -5.98
CA THR A 193 -13.70 -21.50 -5.72
C THR A 193 -12.92 -20.89 -4.55
N GLY A 194 -12.58 -21.69 -3.53
CA GLY A 194 -11.88 -21.24 -2.31
C GLY A 194 -10.62 -20.38 -2.49
N ASN A 195 -10.24 -19.65 -1.44
CA ASN A 195 -8.97 -18.94 -1.38
C ASN A 195 -7.79 -19.94 -1.38
N LYS A 196 -6.62 -19.53 -1.89
CA LYS A 196 -5.43 -20.40 -2.02
C LYS A 196 -4.22 -19.76 -1.36
N PHE A 197 -3.60 -20.49 -0.44
CA PHE A 197 -2.32 -20.18 0.19
C PHE A 197 -1.28 -21.21 -0.26
N THR A 198 -0.05 -20.81 -0.59
CA THR A 198 0.99 -21.70 -1.14
C THR A 198 2.36 -21.23 -0.70
N ASP A 199 3.11 -22.11 -0.04
CA ASP A 199 4.43 -21.81 0.54
C ASP A 199 4.35 -20.69 1.59
N ASN A 200 3.34 -20.74 2.46
CA ASN A 200 3.09 -19.74 3.49
C ASN A 200 3.55 -20.25 4.87
N THR A 201 4.18 -19.37 5.64
CA THR A 201 4.67 -19.67 6.99
C THR A 201 3.98 -18.75 8.01
N HIS A 202 3.45 -19.34 9.07
CA HIS A 202 2.86 -18.65 10.22
C HIS A 202 3.61 -19.09 11.46
N GLN A 203 4.19 -18.14 12.21
CA GLN A 203 4.87 -18.39 13.49
C GLN A 203 3.93 -18.15 14.66
#